data_AF-E0TW78-F1
#
_entry.id   AF-E0TW78-F1
#
_cell.length_a   1.000
_cell.length_b   1.000
_cell.length_c   1.000
_cell.angle_alpha   90.00
_cell.angle_beta   90.00
_cell.angle_gamma   90.00
#
_symmetry.space_group_name_H-M   'P 1'
#
loop_
_entity.id
_entity.type
_entity.pdbx_description
1 polymer ?
#
loop_
_entity_poly.entity_id
_entity_poly.type
_entity_poly.pdbx_seq_one_letter_code
_entity_poly.pdbx_strand_id
1 'polypeptide(L)'
;MTRGLALILFSLLMVSGSAMHAANDPIASLMANVEGSEAVYHTVKSALVKDHPDLTEKLDTEFSDFEVLMAKYKTNDQSYTSYDKLSEDQIRELSTKLTTLSETMSKIANVL
;
A
#
# COMPACT_ATOMS: atom_id res chain seq x y z
N MET A 1 -7.79 -12.18 -15.12
CA MET A 1 -8.36 -11.04 -14.35
C MET A 1 -8.42 -11.29 -12.84
N THR A 2 -8.12 -12.49 -12.31
CA THR A 2 -8.26 -12.83 -10.87
C THR A 2 -7.08 -12.46 -9.97
N ARG A 3 -5.91 -12.08 -10.50
CA ARG A 3 -4.72 -11.74 -9.69
C ARG A 3 -4.77 -10.34 -9.08
N GLY A 4 -5.34 -9.35 -9.78
CA GLY A 4 -5.45 -7.97 -9.28
C GLY A 4 -6.40 -7.82 -8.09
N LEU A 5 -7.54 -8.54 -8.12
CA LEU A 5 -8.52 -8.52 -7.03
C LEU A 5 -7.99 -9.16 -5.73
N ALA A 6 -7.14 -10.18 -5.85
CA ALA A 6 -6.56 -10.88 -4.71
C ALA A 6 -5.56 -10.01 -3.92
N LEU A 7 -4.79 -9.15 -4.61
CA LEU A 7 -3.89 -8.18 -3.98
C LEU A 7 -4.67 -7.11 -3.20
N ILE A 8 -5.75 -6.59 -3.79
CA ILE A 8 -6.63 -5.61 -3.11
C ILE A 8 -7.25 -6.22 -1.85
N LEU A 9 -7.69 -7.47 -1.91
CA LEU A 9 -8.27 -8.19 -0.77
C LEU A 9 -7.23 -8.49 0.33
N PHE A 10 -5.98 -8.79 -0.04
CA PHE A 10 -4.88 -9.02 0.89
C PHE A 10 -4.42 -7.73 1.59
N SER A 11 -4.38 -6.61 0.86
CA SER A 11 -4.15 -5.28 1.44
C SER A 11 -5.24 -4.91 2.44
N LEU A 12 -6.52 -5.25 2.17
CA LEU A 12 -7.61 -5.07 3.14
C LEU A 12 -7.40 -5.87 4.45
N LEU A 13 -6.85 -7.09 4.35
CA LEU A 13 -6.52 -7.95 5.50
C LEU A 13 -5.31 -7.44 6.31
N MET A 14 -4.39 -6.74 5.65
CA MET A 14 -3.29 -6.02 6.32
C MET A 14 -3.82 -4.76 7.03
N VAL A 15 -4.73 -4.01 6.37
CA VAL A 15 -5.43 -2.85 6.94
C VAL A 15 -6.23 -3.23 8.19
N SER A 16 -6.93 -4.38 8.18
CA SER A 16 -7.68 -4.87 9.35
C SER A 16 -6.79 -5.33 10.51
N GLY A 17 -5.46 -5.25 10.37
CA GLY A 17 -4.47 -5.59 11.39
C GLY A 17 -4.26 -7.09 11.63
N SER A 18 -5.17 -7.93 11.13
CA SER A 18 -5.21 -9.37 11.38
C SER A 18 -4.04 -10.10 10.69
N ALA A 19 -3.76 -9.76 9.43
CA ALA A 19 -2.63 -10.32 8.70
C ALA A 19 -1.30 -9.69 9.11
N MET A 20 -1.31 -8.42 9.53
CA MET A 20 -0.11 -7.72 10.02
C MET A 20 0.41 -8.36 11.31
N HIS A 21 -0.46 -8.75 12.24
CA HIS A 21 -0.05 -9.45 13.47
C HIS A 21 0.47 -10.88 13.25
N ALA A 22 0.09 -11.54 12.15
CA ALA A 22 0.49 -12.93 11.87
C ALA A 22 1.80 -13.05 11.08
N ALA A 23 2.32 -11.94 10.53
CA ALA A 23 3.52 -11.93 9.71
C ALA A 23 4.80 -12.00 10.57
N ASN A 24 5.81 -12.75 10.09
CA ASN A 24 7.11 -12.84 10.75
C ASN A 24 7.90 -11.51 10.73
N ASP A 25 7.72 -10.71 9.68
CA ASP A 25 8.20 -9.33 9.57
C ASP A 25 7.08 -8.46 9.01
N PRO A 26 6.19 -7.92 9.87
CA PRO A 26 4.99 -7.22 9.44
C PRO A 26 5.26 -5.99 8.56
N ILE A 27 6.30 -5.22 8.89
CA ILE A 27 6.60 -3.96 8.23
C ILE A 27 7.26 -4.20 6.87
N ALA A 28 8.19 -5.15 6.77
CA ALA A 28 8.74 -5.53 5.47
C ALA A 28 7.67 -6.15 4.56
N SER A 29 6.80 -7.00 5.11
CA SER A 29 5.69 -7.61 4.36
C SER A 29 4.70 -6.56 3.84
N LEU A 30 4.43 -5.54 4.65
CA LEU A 30 3.59 -4.40 4.27
C LEU A 30 4.16 -3.68 3.05
N MET A 31 5.46 -3.36 3.07
CA MET A 31 6.10 -2.67 1.95
C MET A 31 6.11 -3.51 0.67
N ALA A 32 6.45 -4.79 0.77
CA ALA A 32 6.43 -5.67 -0.39
C ALA A 32 5.03 -5.75 -1.05
N ASN A 33 3.96 -5.70 -0.25
CA ASN A 33 2.59 -5.68 -0.79
C ASN A 33 2.25 -4.35 -1.48
N VAL A 34 2.72 -3.22 -0.93
CA VAL A 34 2.52 -1.90 -1.53
C VAL A 34 3.28 -1.79 -2.85
N GLU A 35 4.55 -2.18 -2.88
CA GLU A 35 5.36 -2.24 -4.11
C GLU A 35 4.71 -3.14 -5.17
N GLY A 36 4.21 -4.32 -4.77
CA GLY A 36 3.48 -5.21 -5.66
C GLY A 36 2.18 -4.60 -6.21
N SER A 37 1.47 -3.82 -5.39
CA SER A 37 0.25 -3.11 -5.79
C SER A 37 0.55 -1.97 -6.75
N GLU A 38 1.62 -1.22 -6.52
CA GLU A 38 2.10 -0.15 -7.39
C GLU A 38 2.52 -0.69 -8.76
N ALA A 39 3.26 -1.80 -8.77
CA ALA A 39 3.63 -2.46 -10.02
C ALA A 39 2.40 -2.83 -10.86
N VAL A 40 1.34 -3.36 -10.24
CA VAL A 40 0.05 -3.63 -10.92
C VAL A 40 -0.57 -2.34 -11.44
N TYR A 41 -0.63 -1.29 -10.64
CA TYR A 41 -1.13 0.02 -11.07
C TYR A 41 -0.37 0.55 -12.30
N HIS A 42 0.95 0.49 -12.31
CA HIS A 42 1.76 0.90 -13.46
C HIS A 42 1.44 0.14 -14.74
N THR A 43 1.07 -1.15 -14.66
CA THR A 43 0.66 -1.92 -15.85
C THR A 43 -0.62 -1.41 -16.51
N VAL A 44 -1.51 -0.77 -15.75
CA VAL A 44 -2.81 -0.27 -16.23
C VAL A 44 -2.89 1.25 -16.35
N LYS A 45 -1.89 1.98 -15.82
CA LYS A 45 -1.87 3.44 -15.74
C LYS A 45 -2.11 4.13 -17.10
N SER A 46 -1.54 3.60 -18.18
CA SER A 46 -1.72 4.19 -19.52
C SER A 46 -3.16 4.11 -20.03
N ALA A 47 -3.94 3.11 -19.61
CA ALA A 47 -5.36 3.02 -19.92
C ALA A 47 -6.19 4.01 -19.07
N LEU A 48 -5.75 4.28 -17.84
CA LEU A 48 -6.44 5.16 -16.91
C LEU A 48 -6.21 6.64 -17.18
N VAL A 49 -4.98 7.04 -17.53
CA VAL A 49 -4.58 8.46 -17.58
C VAL A 49 -5.38 9.30 -18.57
N LYS A 50 -5.89 8.68 -19.64
CA LYS A 50 -6.65 9.37 -20.69
C LYS A 50 -8.02 9.84 -20.17
N ASP A 51 -8.72 8.97 -19.46
CA ASP A 51 -10.13 9.18 -19.09
C ASP A 51 -10.30 9.47 -17.58
N HIS A 52 -9.28 9.17 -16.77
CA HIS A 52 -9.26 9.32 -15.31
C HIS A 52 -7.94 9.94 -14.81
N PRO A 53 -7.50 11.11 -15.32
CA PRO A 53 -6.24 11.74 -14.94
C PRO A 53 -6.17 12.02 -13.43
N ASP A 54 -7.26 12.51 -12.83
CA ASP A 54 -7.34 12.83 -11.39
C ASP A 54 -7.13 11.58 -10.52
N LEU A 55 -7.63 10.41 -10.96
CA LEU A 55 -7.42 9.15 -10.25
C LEU A 55 -5.95 8.72 -10.32
N THR A 56 -5.32 8.89 -11.49
CA THR A 56 -3.89 8.56 -11.66
C THR A 56 -2.97 9.48 -10.88
N GLU A 57 -3.22 10.80 -10.89
CA GLU A 57 -2.45 11.76 -10.10
C GLU A 57 -2.57 11.49 -8.60
N LYS A 58 -3.79 11.16 -8.15
CA LYS A 58 -4.05 10.80 -6.76
C LYS A 58 -3.31 9.52 -6.35
N LEU A 59 -3.34 8.48 -7.18
CA LEU A 59 -2.60 7.24 -6.90
C LEU A 59 -1.09 7.46 -6.87
N ASP A 60 -0.54 8.21 -7.82
CA ASP A 60 0.89 8.56 -7.84
C ASP A 60 1.31 9.27 -6.56
N THR A 61 0.48 10.22 -6.10
CA THR A 61 0.72 10.95 -4.85
C THR A 61 0.65 10.04 -3.64
N GLU A 62 -0.38 9.18 -3.55
CA GLU A 62 -0.56 8.29 -2.40
C GLU A 62 0.52 7.21 -2.30
N PHE A 63 1.01 6.66 -3.42
CA PHE A 63 2.16 5.76 -3.43
C PHE A 63 3.42 6.49 -2.97
N SER A 64 3.74 7.66 -3.54
CA SER A 64 4.91 8.44 -3.13
C SER A 64 4.87 8.84 -1.65
N ASP A 65 3.71 9.27 -1.15
CA ASP A 65 3.50 9.58 0.26
C ASP A 65 3.76 8.38 1.17
N PHE A 66 3.30 7.19 0.75
CA PHE A 66 3.47 5.96 1.52
C PHE A 66 4.94 5.53 1.56
N GLU A 67 5.65 5.62 0.43
CA GLU A 67 7.09 5.36 0.37
C GLU A 67 7.87 6.31 1.28
N VAL A 68 7.56 7.62 1.25
CA VAL A 68 8.18 8.62 2.13
C VAL A 68 7.90 8.34 3.60
N LEU A 69 6.68 7.93 3.94
CA LEU A 69 6.34 7.51 5.30
C LEU A 69 7.19 6.30 5.71
N MET A 70 7.31 5.31 4.83
CA MET A 70 8.01 4.07 5.11
C MET A 70 9.53 4.22 5.19
N ALA A 71 10.10 5.22 4.52
CA ALA A 71 11.51 5.59 4.67
C ALA A 71 11.85 5.97 6.12
N LYS A 72 10.90 6.47 6.93
CA LYS A 72 11.11 6.78 8.35
C LYS A 72 11.42 5.54 9.20
N TYR A 73 11.01 4.36 8.74
CA TYR A 73 11.17 3.11 9.47
C TYR A 73 12.31 2.23 8.92
N LYS A 74 13.00 2.66 7.85
CA LYS A 74 14.17 1.97 7.32
C LYS A 74 15.32 1.96 8.33
N THR A 75 15.99 0.83 8.45
CA THR A 75 17.23 0.66 9.22
C THR A 75 18.46 0.70 8.30
N ASN A 76 19.65 0.83 8.88
CA ASN A 76 20.92 0.99 8.12
C ASN A 76 21.27 -0.21 7.23
N ASP A 77 20.73 -1.39 7.52
CA ASP A 77 20.88 -2.64 6.77
C ASP A 77 19.79 -2.85 5.70
N GLN A 78 19.06 -1.79 5.35
CA GLN A 78 17.93 -1.80 4.39
C GLN A 78 16.70 -2.59 4.86
N SER A 79 16.71 -3.12 6.09
CA SER A 79 15.54 -3.69 6.77
C SER A 79 14.61 -2.61 7.31
N TYR A 80 13.57 -3.03 8.03
CA TYR A 80 12.62 -2.14 8.68
C TYR A 80 12.66 -2.28 10.20
N THR A 81 12.30 -1.19 10.88
CA THR A 81 12.06 -1.17 12.31
C THR A 81 10.99 -2.19 12.67
N SER A 82 11.28 -3.03 13.65
CA SER A 82 10.36 -4.07 14.10
C SER A 82 9.06 -3.48 14.63
N TYR A 83 7.94 -4.14 14.36
CA TYR A 83 6.59 -3.67 14.69
C TYR A 83 6.41 -3.38 16.19
N ASP A 84 7.00 -4.19 17.07
CA ASP A 84 6.97 -4.02 18.53
C ASP A 84 7.64 -2.73 19.03
N LYS A 85 8.44 -2.08 18.18
CA LYS A 85 9.12 -0.82 18.47
C LYS A 85 8.36 0.42 17.97
N LEU A 86 7.25 0.22 17.26
CA LEU A 86 6.40 1.32 16.80
C LEU A 86 5.42 1.73 17.89
N SER A 87 5.21 3.03 18.05
CA SER A 87 4.15 3.55 18.90
C SER A 87 2.78 3.29 18.27
N GLU A 88 1.73 3.31 19.10
CA GLU A 88 0.36 3.20 18.61
C GLU A 88 0.02 4.28 17.56
N ASP A 89 0.55 5.48 17.72
CA ASP A 89 0.33 6.59 16.78
C ASP A 89 1.01 6.33 15.44
N GLN A 90 2.22 5.76 15.43
CA GLN A 90 2.91 5.35 14.21
C GLN A 90 2.16 4.23 13.49
N ILE A 91 1.66 3.25 14.24
CA ILE A 91 0.84 2.16 13.70
C ILE A 91 -0.46 2.72 13.09
N ARG A 92 -1.08 3.70 13.76
CA ARG A 92 -2.30 4.35 13.26
C ARG A 92 -2.05 5.19 12.01
N GLU A 93 -0.94 5.90 11.93
CA GLU A 93 -0.52 6.65 10.74
C GLU A 93 -0.35 5.71 9.53
N LEU A 94 0.39 4.61 9.70
CA LEU A 94 0.58 3.57 8.69
C LEU A 94 -0.74 2.97 8.23
N SER A 95 -1.60 2.55 9.18
CA SER A 95 -2.90 1.96 8.88
C SER A 95 -3.81 2.93 8.12
N THR A 96 -3.81 4.20 8.50
CA THR A 96 -4.64 5.24 7.85
C THR A 96 -4.18 5.47 6.41
N LYS A 97 -2.88 5.67 6.18
CA LYS A 97 -2.32 5.86 4.84
C LYS A 97 -2.53 4.63 3.96
N LEU A 98 -2.35 3.42 4.50
CA LEU A 98 -2.62 2.17 3.78
C LEU A 98 -4.11 2.03 3.42
N THR A 99 -5.01 2.38 4.33
CA THR A 99 -6.47 2.35 4.09
C THR A 99 -6.83 3.27 2.94
N THR A 100 -6.37 4.52 2.98
CA THR A 100 -6.62 5.49 1.90
C THR A 100 -6.11 4.99 0.55
N LEU A 101 -4.86 4.49 0.50
CA LEU A 101 -4.29 3.95 -0.73
C LEU A 101 -5.09 2.74 -1.24
N SER A 102 -5.49 1.83 -0.35
CA SER A 102 -6.30 0.66 -0.70
C SER A 102 -7.67 1.04 -1.26
N GLU A 103 -8.33 2.03 -0.66
CA GLU A 103 -9.60 2.55 -1.15
C GLU A 103 -9.47 3.20 -2.52
N THR A 104 -8.42 4.00 -2.75
CA THR A 104 -8.16 4.60 -4.07
C THR A 104 -7.85 3.52 -5.12
N MET A 105 -7.01 2.53 -4.79
CA MET A 105 -6.71 1.39 -5.66
C MET A 105 -7.97 0.58 -6.02
N SER A 106 -8.91 0.42 -5.08
CA SER A 106 -10.17 -0.30 -5.34
C SER A 106 -11.02 0.35 -6.44
N LYS A 107 -10.87 1.66 -6.67
CA LYS A 107 -11.60 2.39 -7.71
C LYS A 107 -11.15 2.02 -9.11
N ILE A 108 -9.92 1.53 -9.28
CA ILE A 108 -9.41 1.06 -10.59
C ILE A 108 -10.33 -0.04 -11.14
N ALA A 109 -10.83 -0.94 -10.30
CA ALA A 109 -11.73 -2.01 -10.73
C ALA A 109 -13.10 -1.53 -11.21
N ASN A 110 -13.50 -0.30 -10.87
CA ASN A 110 -14.77 0.29 -11.30
C ASN A 110 -14.66 1.06 -12.62
N VAL A 111 -13.43 1.33 -13.08
CA VAL A 111 -13.15 2.17 -14.26
C VAL A 111 -12.40 1.44 -15.37
N LEU A 112 -11.94 0.21 -15.12
CA LEU A 112 -11.39 -0.72 -16.12
C LEU A 112 -12.44 -1.76 -16.54
#